data_AF-A0A3P7G705-F1
#
_entry.id   AF-A0A3P7G705-F1
#
_cell.length_a   1.000
_cell.length_b   1.000
_cell.length_c   1.000
_cell.angle_alpha   90.00
_cell.angle_beta   90.00
_cell.angle_gamma   90.00
#
_symmetry.space_group_name_H-M   'P 1'
#
loop_
_entity.id
_entity.type
_entity.pdbx_description
1 polymer ?
#
loop_
_entity_poly.entity_id
_entity_poly.type
_entity_poly.pdbx_seq_one_letter_code
_entity_poly.pdbx_strand_id
1 'polypeptide(L)'
;MSADYLFQQDKPYDVSFDTGDKAMQCGRHNDIFKLWLMWRSKGMTGYRRQINRLMDLAAYFTARIRETEGYELVVDPVSDS
;
A
#
# COMPACT_ATOMS: atom_id res chain seq x y z
N MET A 1 -7.66 -8.86 -25.95
CA MET A 1 -7.54 -10.31 -25.70
C MET A 1 -8.65 -10.64 -24.73
N SER A 2 -9.65 -11.37 -25.18
CA SER A 2 -10.79 -11.78 -24.35
C SER A 2 -10.82 -13.29 -24.37
N ALA A 3 -10.55 -13.90 -23.21
CA ALA A 3 -10.65 -15.35 -23.09
C ALA A 3 -12.13 -15.71 -22.98
N ASP A 4 -12.74 -16.15 -24.09
CA ASP A 4 -14.17 -16.53 -24.15
C ASP A 4 -14.53 -17.59 -23.10
N TYR A 5 -13.57 -18.45 -22.73
CA TYR A 5 -13.76 -19.48 -21.71
C TYR A 5 -13.80 -18.95 -20.27
N LEU A 6 -13.39 -17.69 -20.02
CA LEU A 6 -13.29 -17.10 -18.68
C LEU A 6 -14.23 -15.90 -18.49
N PHE A 7 -14.40 -15.08 -19.53
CA PHE A 7 -15.17 -13.82 -19.50
C PHE A 7 -16.37 -13.86 -20.46
N GLN A 8 -17.22 -14.85 -20.27
CA GLN A 8 -18.51 -15.01 -20.98
C GLN A 8 -19.37 -13.74 -20.82
N GLN A 9 -19.94 -13.25 -21.93
CA GLN A 9 -20.71 -12.00 -21.96
C GLN A 9 -22.21 -12.20 -21.65
N ASP A 10 -22.69 -13.44 -21.63
CA ASP A 10 -24.08 -13.84 -21.41
C ASP A 10 -24.40 -14.19 -19.95
N LYS A 11 -23.58 -13.73 -18.99
CA LYS A 11 -23.77 -13.97 -17.56
C LYS A 11 -24.99 -13.21 -17.02
N PRO A 12 -25.68 -13.73 -15.98
CA PRO A 12 -26.85 -13.08 -15.37
C PRO A 12 -26.51 -11.87 -14.47
N TYR A 13 -25.35 -11.24 -14.65
CA TYR A 13 -24.88 -10.06 -13.91
C TYR A 13 -24.07 -9.14 -14.84
N ASP A 14 -23.82 -7.91 -14.39
CA ASP A 14 -23.00 -6.96 -15.15
C ASP A 14 -21.53 -7.42 -15.22
N VAL A 15 -21.13 -7.90 -16.40
CA VAL A 15 -19.76 -8.37 -16.67
C VAL A 15 -18.71 -7.27 -16.59
N SER A 16 -19.10 -5.99 -16.47
CA SER A 16 -18.15 -4.88 -16.25
C SER A 16 -17.36 -5.00 -14.93
N PHE A 17 -17.89 -5.78 -13.97
CA PHE A 17 -17.20 -6.14 -12.73
C PHE A 17 -16.13 -7.22 -12.89
N ASP A 18 -16.08 -7.93 -14.03
CA ASP A 18 -15.03 -8.91 -14.33
C ASP A 18 -13.75 -8.18 -14.74
N THR A 19 -12.79 -8.06 -13.82
CA THR A 19 -11.56 -7.28 -14.05
C THR A 19 -10.42 -8.07 -14.68
N GLY A 20 -10.62 -9.34 -15.05
CA GLY A 20 -9.51 -10.22 -15.41
C GLY A 20 -8.82 -9.85 -16.73
N ASP A 21 -9.58 -9.40 -17.74
CA ASP A 21 -9.01 -8.90 -19.02
C ASP A 21 -8.23 -7.58 -18.87
N LYS A 22 -8.22 -6.95 -17.68
CA LYS A 22 -7.43 -5.74 -17.38
C LYS A 22 -6.01 -6.06 -16.91
N ALA A 23 -5.71 -7.32 -16.62
CA ALA A 23 -4.43 -7.74 -16.06
C ALA A 23 -3.71 -8.71 -17.01
N MET A 24 -2.38 -8.72 -16.95
CA MET A 24 -1.60 -9.78 -17.61
C MET A 24 -1.74 -11.13 -16.90
N GLN A 25 -2.17 -11.13 -15.64
CA GLN A 25 -2.33 -12.33 -14.82
C GLN A 25 -3.67 -13.01 -15.10
N CYS A 26 -3.66 -14.34 -15.21
CA CYS A 26 -4.88 -15.15 -15.28
C CYS A 26 -5.51 -15.32 -13.88
N GLY A 27 -4.91 -16.17 -13.03
CA GLY A 27 -5.29 -16.28 -11.62
C GLY A 27 -4.66 -15.17 -10.78
N ARG A 28 -5.44 -14.55 -9.88
CA ARG A 28 -4.97 -13.47 -9.01
C ARG A 28 -5.45 -13.66 -7.57
N HIS A 29 -4.53 -13.51 -6.62
CA HIS A 29 -4.84 -13.56 -5.18
C HIS A 29 -5.64 -12.33 -4.73
N ASN A 30 -6.51 -12.48 -3.73
CA ASN A 30 -7.28 -11.37 -3.16
C ASN A 30 -6.45 -10.58 -2.13
N ASP A 31 -5.57 -9.73 -2.62
CA ASP A 31 -4.75 -8.85 -1.78
C ASP A 31 -5.52 -7.65 -1.19
N ILE A 32 -6.71 -7.32 -1.72
CA ILE A 32 -7.46 -6.13 -1.28
C ILE A 32 -8.16 -6.36 0.07
N PHE A 33 -8.53 -7.59 0.40
CA PHE A 33 -9.30 -7.87 1.62
C PHE A 33 -8.53 -7.52 2.90
N LYS A 34 -7.22 -7.84 2.97
CA LYS A 34 -6.36 -7.46 4.11
C LYS A 34 -6.28 -5.95 4.28
N LEU A 35 -6.12 -5.21 3.19
CA LEU A 35 -6.08 -3.74 3.22
C LEU A 35 -7.43 -3.18 3.65
N TRP A 36 -8.54 -3.69 3.09
CA TRP A 36 -9.88 -3.26 3.45
C TRP A 36 -10.17 -3.48 4.94
N LEU A 37 -9.88 -4.67 5.48
CA LEU A 37 -10.06 -4.95 6.91
C LEU A 37 -9.25 -4.01 7.80
N MET A 38 -7.98 -3.78 7.47
CA MET A 38 -7.13 -2.84 8.23
C MET A 38 -7.63 -1.39 8.11
N TRP A 39 -8.15 -1.00 6.96
CA TRP A 39 -8.74 0.32 6.77
C TRP A 39 -10.04 0.49 7.54
N ARG A 40 -10.88 -0.55 7.61
CA ARG A 40 -12.08 -0.55 8.45
C ARG A 40 -11.74 -0.44 9.94
N SER A 41 -10.63 -1.05 10.39
CA SER A 41 -10.23 -1.01 11.81
C SER A 41 -9.53 0.29 12.21
N LYS A 42 -8.63 0.83 11.37
CA LYS A 42 -7.85 2.05 11.67
C LYS A 42 -8.55 3.33 11.20
N GLY A 43 -9.26 3.27 10.09
CA GLY A 43 -9.75 4.45 9.36
C GLY A 43 -8.62 5.32 8.81
N MET A 44 -9.01 6.37 8.06
CA MET A 44 -8.07 7.35 7.52
C MET A 44 -7.22 8.00 8.63
N THR A 45 -7.86 8.39 9.73
CA THR A 45 -7.16 9.05 10.85
C THR A 45 -6.19 8.10 11.56
N GLY A 46 -6.51 6.81 11.69
CA GLY A 46 -5.59 5.83 12.28
C GLY A 46 -4.34 5.63 11.45
N TYR A 47 -4.48 5.54 10.12
CA TYR A 47 -3.32 5.51 9.23
C TYR A 47 -2.52 6.81 9.28
N ARG A 48 -3.17 7.98 9.27
CA ARG A 48 -2.48 9.28 9.43
C ARG A 48 -1.62 9.32 10.70
N ARG A 49 -2.20 8.96 11.85
CA ARG A 49 -1.44 8.93 13.12
C ARG A 49 -0.27 7.95 13.07
N GLN A 50 -0.47 6.79 12.45
CA GLN A 50 0.58 5.78 12.32
C GLN A 50 1.74 6.31 11.45
N ILE A 51 1.46 6.92 10.30
CA ILE A 51 2.48 7.47 9.42
C ILE A 51 3.22 8.63 10.08
N ASN A 52 2.49 9.60 10.67
CA ASN A 52 3.13 10.71 11.38
C ASN A 52 4.05 10.22 12.49
N ARG A 53 3.62 9.23 13.29
CA ARG A 53 4.46 8.64 14.34
C ARG A 53 5.74 8.00 13.78
N LEU A 54 5.66 7.34 12.63
CA LEU A 54 6.83 6.74 11.99
C LEU A 54 7.81 7.82 11.49
N MET A 55 7.31 8.93 10.94
CA MET A 55 8.14 10.06 10.55
C MET A 55 8.80 10.74 11.76
N ASP A 56 8.05 10.96 12.85
CA ASP A 56 8.59 11.50 14.10
C ASP A 56 9.72 10.62 14.66
N LEU A 57 9.54 9.30 14.60
CA LEU A 57 10.55 8.34 15.06
C LEU A 57 11.79 8.34 14.15
N ALA A 58 11.61 8.48 12.84
CA ALA A 58 12.72 8.62 11.91
C ALA A 58 13.53 9.89 12.20
N ALA A 59 12.86 11.04 12.38
CA ALA A 59 13.51 12.31 12.73
C ALA A 59 14.26 12.22 14.07
N TYR A 60 13.62 11.63 15.09
CA TYR A 60 14.24 11.36 16.38
C TYR A 60 15.50 10.50 16.23
N PHE A 61 15.43 9.41 15.46
CA PHE A 61 16.55 8.50 15.27
C PHE A 61 17.70 9.16 14.49
N THR A 62 17.40 9.96 13.48
CA THR A 62 18.40 10.76 12.76
C THR A 62 19.12 11.72 13.71
N ALA A 63 18.39 12.44 14.57
CA ALA A 63 19.00 13.32 15.57
C ALA A 63 19.89 12.53 16.53
N ARG A 64 19.44 11.34 16.99
CA ARG A 64 20.22 10.46 17.85
C ARG A 64 21.52 9.99 17.18
N ILE A 65 21.49 9.61 15.91
CA ILE A 65 22.68 9.21 15.16
C ILE A 65 23.70 10.36 15.13
N ARG A 66 23.27 11.58 14.79
CA ARG A 66 24.15 12.76 14.69
C ARG A 66 24.87 13.08 16.01
N GLU A 67 24.27 12.74 17.13
CA GLU A 67 24.84 12.96 18.47
C GLU A 67 25.66 11.76 19.00
N THR A 68 25.74 10.65 18.27
CA THR A 68 26.40 9.43 18.73
C THR A 68 27.75 9.26 18.04
N GLU A 69 28.83 9.28 18.82
CA GLU A 69 30.18 9.05 18.32
C GLU A 69 30.30 7.70 17.60
N GLY A 70 31.02 7.67 16.48
CA GLY A 70 31.24 6.46 15.68
C GLY A 70 30.15 6.15 14.67
N TYR A 71 29.10 6.98 14.56
CA TYR A 71 28.08 6.87 13.52
C TYR A 71 28.11 8.06 12.56
N GLU A 72 27.83 7.79 11.29
CA GLU A 72 27.75 8.78 10.22
C GLU A 72 26.52 8.50 9.35
N LEU A 73 25.79 9.55 8.99
CA LEU A 73 24.68 9.45 8.04
C LEU A 73 25.23 9.42 6.61
N VAL A 74 24.81 8.43 5.81
CA VAL A 74 25.20 8.34 4.39
C VAL A 74 24.53 9.45 3.57
N VAL A 75 23.27 9.76 3.89
CA VAL A 75 22.47 10.80 3.24
C VAL A 75 21.55 11.41 4.29
N ASP A 76 21.35 12.73 4.24
CA ASP A 76 20.36 13.40 5.06
C ASP A 76 18.93 13.01 4.64
N PRO A 77 18.01 12.79 5.59
CA PRO A 77 16.63 12.48 5.22
C PRO A 77 16.01 13.63 4.44
N VAL A 78 15.16 13.30 3.48
CA VAL A 78 14.36 14.30 2.75
C VAL A 78 13.49 15.03 3.76
N SER A 79 13.62 16.35 3.84
CA SER A 79 12.72 17.17 4.64
C SER A 79 11.31 17.08 4.06
N ASP A 80 10.33 16.69 4.87
CA ASP A 80 8.93 16.95 4.55
C ASP A 80 8.80 18.47 4.35
N SER A 81 8.31 18.87 3.17
CA SER A 81 8.06 20.28 2.82
C SER A 81 6.75 20.78 3.41
#